data_AF-A0A0X3PR67-F1
#
_entry.id   AF-A0A0X3PR67-F1
#
_cell.length_a   1.000
_cell.length_b   1.000
_cell.length_c   1.000
_cell.angle_alpha   90.00
_cell.angle_beta   90.00
_cell.angle_gamma   90.00
#
_symmetry.space_group_name_H-M   'P 1'
#
loop_
_entity.id
_entity.type
_entity.pdbx_description
1 polymer ?
#
loop_
_entity_poly.entity_id
_entity_poly.type
_entity_poly.pdbx_seq_one_letter_code
_entity_poly.pdbx_strand_id
1 'polypeptide(L)'
;MQVLTSDATEATSKSLSLYRLGDFVQVYRGSPLIASSGLIGRFSLTSIKCLGRLSPAFCGSADNENHLVYRAQGIAMPTAFLTHFTTFDILMRRAREENPEVSTTPMYLASS
;
A
#
# COMPACT_ATOMS: atom_id res chain seq x y z
N MET A 1 -3.10 1.77 -17.09
CA MET A 1 -3.97 2.00 -15.94
C MET A 1 -5.14 2.85 -16.39
N GLN A 2 -6.38 2.52 -16.00
CA GLN A 2 -7.54 3.37 -16.32
C GLN A 2 -7.90 4.16 -15.06
N VAL A 3 -7.96 5.48 -15.18
CA VAL A 3 -8.42 6.39 -14.12
C VAL A 3 -9.88 6.69 -14.41
N LEU A 4 -10.75 6.34 -13.46
CA LEU A 4 -12.18 6.68 -13.54
C LEU A 4 -12.41 7.86 -12.61
N THR A 5 -12.64 9.04 -13.20
CA THR A 5 -13.04 10.26 -12.48
C THR A 5 -14.54 10.46 -12.62
N SER A 6 -15.26 10.55 -11.51
CA SER A 6 -16.65 10.99 -11.51
C SER A 6 -16.70 12.52 -11.40
N ASP A 7 -17.10 13.19 -12.48
CA ASP A 7 -17.49 14.60 -12.42
C ASP A 7 -18.89 14.69 -11.79
N ALA A 8 -18.95 15.09 -10.51
CA ALA A 8 -20.19 15.34 -9.80
C ALA A 8 -20.24 16.80 -9.34
N THR A 9 -21.29 17.46 -9.83
CA THR A 9 -21.71 18.85 -9.65
C THR A 9 -21.76 19.30 -8.19
N GLU A 10 -21.41 20.57 -7.99
CA GLU A 10 -21.36 21.38 -6.76
C GLU A 10 -22.06 20.84 -5.48
N ALA A 11 -21.26 20.20 -4.61
CA ALA A 11 -21.39 20.22 -3.15
C ALA A 11 -20.10 19.62 -2.55
N THR A 12 -19.07 20.44 -2.30
CA THR A 12 -17.78 20.05 -1.68
C THR A 12 -17.32 18.64 -2.07
N SER A 13 -17.30 18.36 -3.38
CA SER A 13 -17.15 17.01 -3.90
C SER A 13 -15.69 16.61 -3.73
N LYS A 14 -15.38 15.84 -2.67
CA LYS A 14 -14.08 15.17 -2.53
C LYS A 14 -13.99 14.17 -3.67
N SER A 15 -13.40 14.57 -4.79
CA SER A 15 -13.14 13.67 -5.92
C SER A 15 -12.26 12.52 -5.43
N LEU A 16 -12.78 11.30 -5.55
CA LEU A 16 -12.04 10.08 -5.21
C LEU A 16 -11.54 9.48 -6.52
N SER A 17 -10.22 9.35 -6.65
CA SER A 17 -9.62 8.70 -7.80
C SER A 17 -9.63 7.18 -7.59
N LEU A 18 -10.29 6.48 -8.51
CA LEU A 18 -10.33 5.03 -8.56
C LEU A 18 -9.38 4.54 -9.64
N TYR A 19 -8.43 3.69 -9.23
CA TYR A 19 -7.39 3.15 -10.09
C TYR A 19 -7.60 1.65 -10.28
N ARG A 20 -7.58 1.21 -11.54
CA ARG A 20 -7.72 -0.21 -11.91
C ARG A 20 -6.43 -0.74 -12.54
N LEU A 21 -5.91 -1.85 -12.01
CA LEU A 21 -4.79 -2.61 -12.54
C LEU A 21 -5.22 -4.08 -12.75
N GLY A 22 -5.46 -4.47 -14.00
CA GLY A 22 -6.03 -5.79 -14.31
C GLY A 22 -7.40 -5.96 -13.67
N ASP A 23 -7.55 -6.94 -12.78
CA ASP A 23 -8.78 -7.21 -12.03
C ASP A 23 -8.80 -6.55 -10.64
N PHE A 24 -7.71 -5.88 -10.26
CA PHE A 24 -7.61 -5.19 -8.98
C PHE A 24 -8.03 -3.72 -9.11
N VAL A 25 -8.85 -3.28 -8.16
CA VAL A 25 -9.35 -1.90 -8.08
C VAL A 25 -9.02 -1.32 -6.72
N GLN A 26 -8.43 -0.13 -6.70
CA GLN A 26 -8.06 0.57 -5.48
C GLN A 26 -8.46 2.04 -5.53
N VAL A 27 -9.01 2.53 -4.42
CA VAL A 27 -9.24 3.96 -4.20
C VAL A 27 -7.98 4.57 -3.59
N TYR A 28 -7.42 5.60 -4.21
CA TYR A 28 -6.27 6.32 -3.70
C TYR A 28 -6.53 7.83 -3.71
N ARG A 29 -6.29 8.48 -2.56
CA ARG A 29 -6.54 9.91 -2.36
C ARG A 29 -5.34 10.80 -2.70
N GLY A 30 -4.19 10.22 -3.02
CA GLY A 30 -2.96 10.97 -3.27
C GLY A 30 -2.78 11.35 -4.75
N SER A 31 -1.58 11.87 -5.01
CA SER A 31 -1.07 12.29 -6.32
C SER A 31 -1.12 11.15 -7.36
N PRO A 32 -0.94 11.44 -8.67
CA PRO A 32 -1.14 10.43 -9.71
C PRO A 32 -0.22 9.23 -9.53
N LEU A 33 -0.77 8.04 -9.73
CA LEU A 33 0.00 6.80 -9.76
C LEU A 33 0.83 6.70 -11.05
N ILE A 34 1.81 5.80 -11.04
CA ILE A 34 2.62 5.49 -12.23
C ILE A 34 1.72 5.08 -13.43
N ALA A 35 2.09 5.48 -14.65
CA ALA A 35 1.21 5.30 -15.81
C ALA A 35 0.92 3.83 -16.17
N SER A 36 1.88 2.93 -15.94
CA SER A 36 1.80 1.52 -16.29
C SER A 36 2.59 0.66 -15.30
N SER A 37 2.08 -0.55 -15.02
CA SER A 37 2.82 -1.56 -14.24
C SER A 37 4.08 -2.05 -14.95
N GLY A 38 4.17 -1.94 -16.28
CA GLY A 38 5.39 -2.28 -17.03
C GLY A 38 6.59 -1.35 -16.74
N LEU A 39 6.35 -0.22 -16.08
CA LEU A 39 7.42 0.65 -15.58
C LEU A 39 8.05 0.14 -14.27
N ILE A 40 7.44 -0.87 -13.64
CA ILE A 40 8.03 -1.58 -12.49
C ILE A 40 8.95 -2.66 -13.06
N GLY A 41 10.27 -2.49 -12.90
CA GLY A 41 11.26 -3.41 -13.43
C GLY A 41 11.52 -4.59 -12.51
N ARG A 42 12.06 -4.31 -11.32
CA ARG A 42 12.30 -5.33 -10.28
C ARG A 42 11.49 -4.97 -9.05
N PHE A 43 10.85 -5.95 -8.41
CA PHE A 43 10.20 -5.75 -7.12
C PHE A 43 10.49 -6.95 -6.21
N SER A 44 10.47 -6.73 -4.90
CA SER A 44 10.67 -7.78 -3.91
C SER A 44 9.97 -7.43 -2.61
N LEU A 45 9.27 -8.41 -2.03
CA LEU A 45 8.73 -8.31 -0.68
C LEU A 45 9.82 -8.74 0.30
N THR A 46 10.16 -7.88 1.25
CA THR A 46 11.32 -8.05 2.12
C THR A 46 10.95 -8.50 3.52
N SER A 47 9.81 -8.06 4.05
CA SER A 47 9.37 -8.35 5.41
C SER A 47 7.85 -8.37 5.51
N ILE A 48 7.32 -9.26 6.35
CA ILE A 48 5.91 -9.28 6.76
C ILE A 48 5.88 -9.30 8.29
N LYS A 49 5.31 -8.26 8.90
CA LYS A 49 5.24 -8.11 10.35
C LYS A 49 3.79 -8.12 10.83
N CYS A 50 3.48 -8.93 11.83
CA CYS A 50 2.19 -8.84 12.53
C CYS A 50 2.18 -7.59 13.41
N LEU A 51 1.20 -6.70 13.21
CA LEU A 51 1.05 -5.49 14.00
C LEU A 51 0.13 -5.69 15.22
N GLY A 52 -0.81 -6.62 15.13
CA GLY A 52 -1.77 -6.90 16.21
C GLY A 52 -3.18 -7.10 15.68
N ARG A 53 -4.16 -6.88 16.56
CA ARG A 53 -5.58 -7.10 16.25
C ARG A 53 -6.20 -5.84 15.68
N LEU A 54 -7.09 -6.01 14.70
CA LEU A 54 -7.92 -4.93 14.17
C LEU A 54 -8.88 -4.45 15.26
N SER A 55 -9.02 -3.14 15.39
CA SER A 55 -9.94 -2.53 16.35
C SER A 55 -11.40 -2.82 15.96
N PRO A 56 -12.27 -3.13 16.94
CA PRO A 56 -13.69 -3.42 16.67
C PRO A 56 -14.42 -2.24 16.04
N ALA A 57 -13.94 -1.01 16.22
CA ALA A 57 -14.51 0.18 15.58
C ALA A 57 -14.42 0.15 14.04
N PHE A 58 -13.53 -0.69 13.49
CA PHE A 58 -13.33 -0.87 12.06
C PHE A 58 -13.83 -2.23 11.55
N CYS A 59 -14.39 -3.07 12.43
CA CYS A 59 -15.00 -4.35 12.05
C CYS A 59 -16.49 -4.15 11.72
N GLY A 60 -16.96 -4.75 10.64
CA GLY A 60 -18.39 -4.81 10.34
C GLY A 60 -19.13 -5.71 11.32
N SER A 61 -20.43 -5.50 11.47
CA SER A 61 -21.33 -6.19 12.42
C SER A 61 -21.36 -7.73 12.35
N ALA A 62 -20.70 -8.35 11.37
CA ALA A 62 -20.85 -9.78 11.06
C ALA A 62 -19.63 -10.66 11.39
N ASP A 63 -18.42 -10.09 11.57
CA ASP A 63 -17.20 -10.86 11.86
C ASP A 63 -16.50 -10.32 13.12
N ASN A 64 -16.88 -10.84 14.28
CA ASN A 64 -16.30 -10.48 15.59
C ASN A 64 -15.06 -11.32 15.99
N GLU A 65 -14.47 -12.06 15.05
CA GLU A 65 -13.37 -12.98 15.33
C GLU A 65 -12.02 -12.40 14.85
N ASN A 66 -11.22 -11.93 15.81
CA ASN A 66 -9.75 -11.87 15.80
C ASN A 66 -9.03 -11.53 14.48
N HIS A 67 -9.48 -10.54 13.71
CA HIS A 67 -8.72 -10.10 12.54
C HIS A 67 -7.34 -9.58 12.94
N LEU A 68 -6.30 -10.23 12.41
CA LEU A 68 -4.91 -9.82 12.58
C LEU A 68 -4.49 -8.91 11.44
N VAL A 69 -3.82 -7.82 11.78
CA VAL A 69 -3.28 -6.87 10.80
C VAL A 69 -1.80 -7.17 10.57
N TYR A 70 -1.47 -7.46 9.31
CA TYR A 70 -0.10 -7.65 8.87
C TYR A 70 0.36 -6.47 8.02
N ARG A 71 1.62 -6.07 8.22
CA ARG A 71 2.30 -5.09 7.39
C ARG A 71 3.27 -5.81 6.48
N ALA A 72 3.00 -5.75 5.19
CA ALA A 72 3.89 -6.21 4.13
C ALA A 72 4.78 -5.02 3.69
N GLN A 73 6.10 -5.21 3.71
CA GLN A 73 7.08 -4.22 3.26
C GLN A 73 7.94 -4.82 2.16
N GLY A 74 8.33 -3.97 1.21
CA GLY A 74 9.11 -4.37 0.06
C GLY A 74 9.70 -3.17 -0.66
N ILE A 75 10.46 -3.46 -1.70
CA ILE A 75 11.04 -2.46 -2.59
C ILE A 75 10.73 -2.77 -4.04
N ALA A 76 10.68 -1.72 -4.84
CA ALA A 76 10.61 -1.81 -6.28
C ALA A 76 11.58 -0.82 -6.93
N MET A 77 12.09 -1.19 -8.11
CA MET A 77 12.96 -0.39 -8.95
C MET A 77 12.28 -0.18 -10.29
N PRO A 78 12.18 1.06 -10.78
CA PRO A 78 11.67 1.32 -12.11
C PRO A 78 12.55 0.69 -13.19
N THR A 79 11.94 0.28 -14.30
CA THR A 79 12.64 -0.35 -15.44
C THR A 79 13.72 0.54 -16.03
N ALA A 80 13.60 1.87 -15.91
CA ALA A 80 14.59 2.83 -16.38
C ALA A 80 15.93 2.77 -15.61
N PHE A 81 15.95 2.23 -14.40
CA PHE A 81 17.14 2.13 -13.58
C PHE A 81 17.75 0.73 -13.65
N LEU A 82 18.78 0.60 -14.49
CA LEU A 82 19.61 -0.60 -14.53
C LEU A 82 20.45 -0.70 -13.25
N THR A 83 20.02 -1.56 -12.33
CA THR A 83 20.73 -1.83 -11.09
C THR A 83 21.46 -3.16 -11.19
N HIS A 84 22.75 -3.15 -10.84
CA HIS A 84 23.52 -4.38 -10.71
C HIS A 84 22.91 -5.28 -9.62
N PHE A 85 23.07 -6.60 -9.75
CA PHE A 85 22.42 -7.55 -8.83
C PHE A 85 22.80 -7.30 -7.37
N THR A 86 24.08 -6.99 -7.09
CA THR A 86 24.57 -6.68 -5.73
C THR A 86 23.93 -5.43 -5.14
N THR A 87 23.69 -4.40 -5.95
CA THR A 87 23.04 -3.16 -5.50
C THR A 87 21.61 -3.44 -5.06
N PHE A 88 20.87 -4.23 -5.84
CA PHE A 88 19.51 -4.62 -5.47
C PHE A 88 19.48 -5.46 -4.19
N ASP A 89 20.45 -6.35 -3.99
CA ASP A 89 20.57 -7.13 -2.74
C ASP A 89 20.82 -6.24 -1.51
N ILE A 90 21.67 -5.21 -1.64
CA ILE A 90 21.89 -4.23 -0.57
C ILE A 90 20.60 -3.48 -0.25
N LEU A 91 19.85 -3.06 -1.26
CA LEU A 91 18.57 -2.38 -1.08
C LEU A 91 17.54 -3.29 -0.42
N MET A 92 17.48 -4.57 -0.80
CA MET A 92 16.61 -5.55 -0.15
C MET A 92 16.96 -5.75 1.32
N ARG A 93 18.25 -5.74 1.68
CA ARG A 93 18.68 -5.83 3.08
C ARG A 93 18.22 -4.62 3.88
N ARG A 94 18.41 -3.40 3.36
CA ARG A 94 17.95 -2.16 4.01
C ARG A 94 16.43 -2.11 4.15
N ALA A 95 15.70 -2.58 3.15
CA ALA A 95 14.25 -2.61 3.17
C ALA A 95 13.63 -3.65 4.13
N ARG A 96 14.45 -4.46 4.81
CA ARG A 96 13.99 -5.27 5.94
C ARG A 96 13.99 -4.51 7.27
N GLU A 97 14.73 -3.41 7.34
CA GLU A 97 14.81 -2.58 8.53
C GLU A 97 13.49 -1.83 8.74
N GLU A 98 13.15 -1.54 9.99
CA GLU A 98 11.91 -0.84 10.32
C GLU A 98 11.96 0.61 9.84
N ASN A 99 10.88 1.09 9.24
CA ASN A 99 10.77 2.49 8.84
C ASN A 99 10.29 3.34 10.03
N PRO A 100 11.13 4.21 10.62
CA PRO A 100 10.78 5.00 11.80
C PRO A 100 9.69 6.05 11.54
N GLU A 101 9.48 6.44 10.28
CA GLU A 101 8.44 7.42 9.91
C GLU A 101 7.04 6.82 9.91
N VAL A 102 6.92 5.49 9.90
CA VAL A 102 5.63 4.80 9.87
C VAL A 102 5.28 4.32 11.27
N SER A 103 4.24 4.92 11.86
CA SER A 103 3.72 4.54 13.18
C SER A 103 3.58 3.02 13.31
N THR A 104 4.12 2.46 14.38
CA THR A 104 4.00 1.04 14.75
C THR A 104 2.61 0.69 15.26
N THR A 105 1.89 1.69 15.78
CA THR A 105 0.53 1.59 16.33
C THR A 105 -0.45 2.50 15.57
N PRO A 106 -0.82 2.13 14.33
CA PRO A 106 -1.83 2.86 13.57
C PRO A 106 -3.20 2.80 14.27
N MET A 107 -4.02 3.84 14.06
CA MET A 107 -5.34 4.05 14.70
C MET A 107 -6.31 2.87 14.52
N TYR A 108 -6.14 2.06 13.49
CA TYR A 108 -7.00 0.90 13.22
C TYR A 108 -6.66 -0.35 14.05
N LEU A 109 -5.60 -0.33 14.86
CA LEU A 109 -5.31 -1.42 15.79
C LEU A 109 -6.12 -1.26 17.08
N ALA A 110 -6.48 -2.38 17.69
CA ALA A 110 -7.04 -2.38 19.04
C ALA A 110 -5.98 -1.84 20.02
N SER A 111 -6.36 -0.86 20.84
CA SER A 111 -5.55 -0.47 22.00
C SER A 111 -5.50 -1.65 22.97
N SER A 112 -4.30 -2.16 23.22
CA SER A 112 -4.03 -3.17 24.25
C SER A 112 -4.45 -2.70 25.63
#